data_AF-A0A359LQB7-F1
#
_entry.id   AF-A0A359LQB7-F1
#
_cell.length_a   1.000
_cell.length_b   1.000
_cell.length_c   1.000
_cell.angle_alpha   90.00
_cell.angle_beta   90.00
_cell.angle_gamma   90.00
#
_symmetry.space_group_name_H-M   'P 1'
#
loop_
_entity.id
_entity.type
_entity.pdbx_description
1 polymer ?
#
loop_
_entity_poly.entity_id
_entity_poly.type
_entity_poly.pdbx_seq_one_letter_code
_entity_poly.pdbx_strand_id
1 'polypeptide(L)'
;MKFEDPKALITTATFTKPGPYVLRLTADNGQTKSASTLHVSVETAPPLRQLGAVYTKNFKINSKFWDARVKALIVNWIPHCIDVINRDDVILGEGGIDNFVEAGKKLRGEKAGLHKGYVFSNAWVHQTVEAMSIALMIDPQGDQEIVKAHEKFRATLDDWIPKILGAQEPDGYLQTAYTLDRQTQRGVVESSKFEHWSPRHRGDHEGYVAGYFLESAI
;
A
#
# COMPACT_ATOMS: atom_id res chain seq x y z
N MET A 1 13.80 -0.69 44.75
CA MET A 1 13.42 -2.11 44.68
C MET A 1 13.04 -2.56 46.09
N LYS A 2 11.98 -3.35 46.25
CA LYS A 2 11.50 -3.86 47.55
C LYS A 2 11.03 -5.30 47.39
N PHE A 3 11.31 -6.16 48.37
CA PHE A 3 10.68 -7.47 48.51
C PHE A 3 9.45 -7.39 49.43
N GLU A 4 8.41 -8.15 49.13
CA GLU A 4 7.22 -8.28 49.97
C GLU A 4 7.55 -8.96 51.32
N ASP A 5 8.15 -10.15 51.27
CA ASP A 5 8.82 -10.80 52.41
C ASP A 5 10.20 -11.32 51.97
N PRO A 6 11.32 -10.74 52.42
CA PRO A 6 12.66 -11.17 52.01
C PRO A 6 13.09 -12.53 52.60
N LYS A 7 12.33 -13.10 53.54
CA LYS A 7 12.64 -14.39 54.19
C LYS A 7 11.75 -15.54 53.70
N ALA A 8 10.65 -15.24 53.01
CA ALA A 8 9.79 -16.27 52.43
C ALA A 8 10.49 -16.99 51.28
N LEU A 9 10.24 -18.30 51.15
CA LEU A 9 10.74 -19.12 50.04
C LEU A 9 10.18 -18.66 48.68
N ILE A 10 8.99 -18.05 48.69
CA ILE A 10 8.31 -17.48 47.52
C ILE A 10 7.94 -16.04 47.89
N THR A 11 8.43 -15.06 47.13
CA THR A 11 8.25 -13.64 47.42
C THR A 11 8.19 -12.80 46.14
N THR A 12 7.57 -11.63 46.23
CA THR A 12 7.47 -10.68 45.12
C THR A 12 8.53 -9.59 45.26
N ALA A 13 9.31 -9.33 44.20
CA ALA A 13 10.18 -8.17 44.10
C ALA A 13 9.55 -7.07 43.22
N THR A 14 9.40 -5.86 43.76
CA THR A 14 8.91 -4.69 43.00
C THR A 14 10.07 -3.74 42.68
N PHE A 15 10.18 -3.34 41.42
CA PHE A 15 11.17 -2.38 40.92
C PHE A 15 10.49 -1.05 40.59
N THR A 16 11.06 0.06 41.04
CA THR A 16 10.45 1.41 40.89
C THR A 16 11.25 2.34 40.00
N LYS A 17 12.45 1.93 39.57
CA LYS A 17 13.32 2.68 38.67
C LYS A 17 13.86 1.75 37.60
N PRO A 18 14.01 2.21 36.34
CA PRO A 18 14.75 1.48 35.34
C PRO A 18 16.22 1.28 35.73
N GLY A 19 16.84 0.26 35.16
CA GLY A 19 18.26 -0.05 35.33
C GLY A 19 18.53 -1.50 35.71
N PRO A 20 19.83 -1.85 35.83
CA PRO A 20 20.25 -3.19 36.20
C PRO A 20 20.09 -3.42 37.71
N TYR A 21 19.58 -4.60 38.07
CA TYR A 21 19.48 -5.11 39.43
C TYR A 21 20.08 -6.50 39.52
N VAL A 22 20.64 -6.83 40.68
CA VAL A 22 21.06 -8.20 41.02
C VAL A 22 20.26 -8.64 42.24
N LEU A 23 19.41 -9.63 42.05
CA LEU A 23 18.72 -10.32 43.14
C LEU A 23 19.62 -11.45 43.64
N ARG A 24 19.72 -11.63 44.95
CA ARG A 24 20.47 -12.74 45.54
C ARG A 24 19.59 -13.48 46.54
N LEU A 25 19.42 -14.78 46.32
CA LEU A 25 18.84 -15.69 47.30
C LEU A 25 19.98 -16.33 48.08
N THR A 26 19.88 -16.37 49.41
CA THR A 26 20.84 -17.07 50.27
C THR A 26 20.07 -18.01 51.18
N ALA A 27 20.41 -19.30 51.12
CA ALA A 27 19.90 -20.32 52.03
C ALA A 27 20.94 -20.58 53.12
N ASP A 28 20.50 -20.66 54.37
CA ASP A 28 21.32 -20.91 55.56
C ASP A 28 20.61 -21.94 56.43
N ASN A 29 21.29 -23.04 56.76
CA ASN A 29 20.76 -24.09 57.66
C ASN A 29 21.40 -24.06 59.06
N GLY A 30 22.15 -22.99 59.38
CA GLY A 30 22.89 -22.83 60.63
C GLY A 30 24.27 -23.49 60.64
N GLN A 31 24.60 -24.29 59.64
CA GLN A 31 25.91 -24.96 59.47
C GLN A 31 26.59 -24.57 58.16
N THR A 32 25.83 -24.44 57.08
CA THR A 32 26.31 -24.10 55.74
C THR A 32 25.42 -23.04 55.09
N LYS A 33 26.02 -22.25 54.20
CA LYS A 33 25.34 -21.23 53.39
C LYS A 33 25.55 -21.52 51.91
N SER A 34 24.51 -21.32 51.12
CA SER A 34 24.57 -21.34 49.65
C SER A 34 23.81 -20.13 49.10
N ALA A 35 24.24 -19.60 47.96
CA ALA A 35 23.60 -18.44 47.34
C ALA A 35 23.48 -18.60 45.83
N SER A 36 22.42 -17.99 45.26
CA SER A 36 22.18 -17.90 43.82
C SER A 36 21.81 -16.46 43.47
N THR A 37 22.21 -15.99 42.28
CA THR A 37 21.98 -14.62 41.80
C THR A 37 21.17 -14.60 40.52
N LEU A 38 20.25 -13.63 40.41
CA LEU A 38 19.48 -13.32 39.21
C LEU A 38 19.74 -11.87 38.79
N HIS A 39 20.20 -11.67 37.56
CA HIS A 39 20.34 -10.35 36.96
C HIS A 39 19.03 -9.93 36.30
N VAL A 40 18.56 -8.73 36.60
CA VAL A 40 17.30 -8.17 36.08
C VAL A 40 17.60 -6.82 35.43
N SER A 41 17.24 -6.65 34.15
CA SER A 41 17.20 -5.32 33.52
C SER A 41 15.77 -4.80 33.57
N VAL A 42 15.57 -3.69 34.27
CA VAL A 42 14.26 -3.02 34.32
C VAL A 42 14.27 -1.92 33.28
N GLU A 43 13.46 -2.04 32.25
CA GLU A 43 13.34 -1.04 31.19
C GLU A 43 12.19 -0.07 31.47
N THR A 44 12.24 1.11 30.86
CA THR A 44 11.10 2.03 30.86
C THR A 44 9.90 1.40 30.15
N ALA A 45 8.70 1.60 30.69
CA ALA A 45 7.48 1.26 29.97
C ALA A 45 7.44 1.98 28.61
N PRO A 46 6.83 1.37 27.57
CA PRO A 46 6.61 2.07 26.31
C PRO A 46 5.83 3.38 26.55
N PRO A 47 6.00 4.40 25.70
CA PRO A 47 5.23 5.62 25.80
C PRO A 47 3.72 5.33 25.88
N LEU A 48 3.01 6.02 26.77
CA LEU A 48 1.55 5.82 26.97
C LEU A 48 0.74 6.13 25.70
N ARG A 49 1.29 6.97 24.81
CA ARG A 49 0.70 7.26 23.51
C ARG A 49 1.40 6.43 22.45
N GLN A 50 0.62 5.72 21.65
CA GLN A 50 1.12 5.09 20.43
C GLN A 50 1.71 6.17 19.51
N LEU A 51 2.79 5.81 18.81
CA LEU A 51 3.30 6.65 17.73
C LEU A 51 2.24 6.70 16.62
N GLY A 52 1.93 7.91 16.16
CA GLY A 52 1.08 8.11 15.00
C GLY A 52 1.86 7.91 13.70
N ALA A 53 1.14 7.62 12.62
CA ALA A 53 1.71 7.71 11.28
C ALA A 53 2.13 9.15 10.98
N VAL A 54 3.28 9.32 10.34
CA VAL A 54 3.66 10.60 9.74
C VAL A 54 3.05 10.65 8.36
N TYR A 55 1.96 11.40 8.21
CA TYR A 55 1.35 11.65 6.91
C TYR A 55 2.18 12.68 6.15
N THR A 56 2.90 12.23 5.13
CA THR A 56 3.69 13.12 4.27
C THR A 56 2.76 13.93 3.38
N LYS A 57 2.85 15.26 3.48
CA LYS A 57 2.22 16.23 2.56
C LYS A 57 3.30 16.78 1.64
N ASN A 58 3.33 18.07 1.32
CA ASN A 58 4.45 18.65 0.59
C ASN A 58 5.76 18.51 1.39
N PHE A 59 6.76 17.82 0.85
CA PHE A 59 8.04 17.57 1.52
C PHE A 59 9.25 17.69 0.58
N LYS A 60 10.43 17.89 1.18
CA LYS A 60 11.74 17.92 0.51
C LYS A 60 12.53 16.68 0.89
N ILE A 61 13.28 16.15 -0.07
CA ILE A 61 14.25 15.07 0.19
C ILE A 61 15.64 15.69 0.20
N ASN A 62 16.29 15.63 1.36
CA ASN A 62 17.62 16.19 1.56
C ASN A 62 18.70 15.08 1.67
N SER A 63 18.28 13.81 1.55
CA SER A 63 19.18 12.66 1.62
C SER A 63 19.83 12.40 0.27
N LYS A 64 21.16 12.47 0.20
CA LYS A 64 21.92 12.17 -1.03
C LYS A 64 21.67 10.76 -1.58
N PHE A 65 21.36 9.79 -0.70
CA PHE A 65 21.10 8.42 -1.13
C PHE A 65 19.71 8.27 -1.77
N TRP A 66 18.70 8.91 -1.19
CA TRP A 66 17.31 8.77 -1.66
C TRP A 66 16.97 9.72 -2.79
N ASP A 67 17.56 10.92 -2.82
CA ASP A 67 17.28 11.96 -3.81
C ASP A 67 17.46 11.45 -5.25
N ALA A 68 18.62 10.85 -5.56
CA ALA A 68 18.88 10.31 -6.89
C ALA A 68 17.91 9.17 -7.30
N ARG A 69 17.48 8.33 -6.34
CA ARG A 69 16.55 7.22 -6.59
C ARG A 69 15.14 7.72 -6.85
N VAL A 70 14.68 8.67 -6.04
CA VAL A 70 13.37 9.29 -6.20
C VAL A 70 13.32 10.08 -7.51
N LYS A 71 14.37 10.86 -7.82
CA LYS A 71 14.47 11.53 -9.12
C LYS A 71 14.34 10.53 -10.26
N ALA A 72 15.05 9.40 -10.23
CA ALA A 72 14.95 8.39 -11.28
C ALA A 72 13.52 7.83 -11.43
N LEU A 73 12.78 7.67 -10.34
CA LEU A 73 11.37 7.26 -10.39
C LEU A 73 10.49 8.34 -11.04
N ILE A 74 10.66 9.60 -10.63
CA ILE A 74 9.86 10.73 -11.13
C ILE A 74 10.15 11.02 -12.61
N VAL A 75 11.42 11.05 -13.02
CA VAL A 75 11.77 11.52 -14.37
C VAL A 75 11.83 10.40 -15.40
N ASN A 76 11.94 9.13 -14.98
CA ASN A 76 12.03 7.98 -15.91
C ASN A 76 10.92 6.95 -15.71
N TRP A 77 10.79 6.39 -14.50
CA TRP A 77 9.94 5.21 -14.29
C TRP A 77 8.45 5.53 -14.41
N ILE A 78 7.94 6.51 -13.68
CA ILE A 78 6.52 6.88 -13.74
C ILE A 78 6.14 7.35 -15.16
N PRO A 79 6.93 8.22 -15.85
CA PRO A 79 6.70 8.54 -17.25
C PRO A 79 6.64 7.32 -18.17
N HIS A 80 7.50 6.31 -17.97
CA HIS A 80 7.46 5.06 -18.72
C HIS A 80 6.16 4.29 -18.47
N CYS A 81 5.72 4.15 -17.21
CA CYS A 81 4.44 3.51 -16.88
C CYS A 81 3.27 4.19 -17.59
N ILE A 82 3.23 5.53 -17.58
CA ILE A 82 2.22 6.32 -18.29
C ILE A 82 2.21 5.98 -19.78
N ASP A 83 3.39 5.97 -20.41
CA ASP A 83 3.50 5.70 -21.85
C ASP A 83 3.05 4.28 -22.20
N VAL A 84 3.39 3.28 -21.37
CA VAL A 84 2.94 1.90 -21.57
C VAL A 84 1.44 1.75 -21.35
N ILE A 85 0.87 2.37 -20.31
CA ILE A 85 -0.57 2.29 -20.00
C ILE A 85 -1.43 2.93 -21.10
N ASN A 86 -0.93 3.97 -21.75
CA ASN A 86 -1.62 4.66 -22.84
C ASN A 86 -1.55 3.90 -24.18
N ARG A 87 -0.71 2.88 -24.30
CA ARG A 87 -0.59 2.07 -25.51
C ARG A 87 -1.62 0.94 -25.53
N ASP A 88 -2.11 0.64 -26.71
CA ASP A 88 -3.08 -0.44 -26.96
C ASP A 88 -2.47 -1.65 -27.71
N ASP A 89 -1.18 -1.57 -28.04
CA ASP A 89 -0.40 -2.54 -28.85
C ASP A 89 0.64 -3.32 -28.03
N VAL A 90 0.56 -3.25 -26.70
CA VAL A 90 1.53 -3.88 -25.79
C VAL A 90 1.28 -5.39 -25.73
N ILE A 91 2.31 -6.21 -25.94
CA ILE A 91 2.18 -7.68 -25.93
C ILE A 91 2.21 -8.26 -24.50
N LEU A 92 2.99 -7.66 -23.60
CA LEU A 92 3.12 -8.07 -22.20
C LEU A 92 2.62 -6.93 -21.29
N GLY A 93 1.52 -7.17 -20.58
CA GLY A 93 0.89 -6.16 -19.72
C GLY A 93 -0.22 -5.37 -20.41
N GLU A 94 -1.02 -6.04 -21.26
CA GLU A 94 -2.25 -5.46 -21.80
C GLU A 94 -3.24 -5.04 -20.70
N GLY A 95 -4.17 -4.15 -21.06
CA GLY A 95 -5.27 -3.73 -20.20
C GLY A 95 -4.95 -2.49 -19.36
N GLY A 96 -4.43 -1.46 -20.02
CA GLY A 96 -4.12 -0.17 -19.43
C GLY A 96 -5.36 0.73 -19.33
N ILE A 97 -5.20 1.99 -19.73
CA ILE A 97 -6.32 2.96 -19.65
C ILE A 97 -7.44 2.63 -20.65
N ASP A 98 -7.12 1.87 -21.70
CA ASP A 98 -8.04 1.42 -22.73
C ASP A 98 -9.19 0.57 -22.17
N ASN A 99 -8.92 -0.29 -21.18
CA ASN A 99 -9.96 -1.04 -20.47
C ASN A 99 -11.03 -0.12 -19.85
N PHE A 100 -10.62 1.00 -19.24
CA PHE A 100 -11.57 1.97 -18.66
C PHE A 100 -12.34 2.71 -19.75
N VAL A 101 -11.67 3.08 -20.84
CA VAL A 101 -12.32 3.71 -22.01
C VAL A 101 -13.39 2.79 -22.60
N GLU A 102 -13.08 1.52 -22.83
CA GLU A 102 -14.03 0.54 -23.36
C GLU A 102 -15.17 0.25 -22.39
N ALA A 103 -14.89 0.13 -21.09
CA ALA A 103 -15.93 -0.05 -20.07
C ALA A 103 -16.90 1.13 -20.07
N GLY A 104 -16.40 2.37 -20.12
CA GLY A 104 -17.23 3.56 -20.21
C GLY A 104 -18.07 3.62 -21.49
N LYS A 105 -17.53 3.18 -22.64
CA LYS A 105 -18.32 3.02 -23.88
C LYS A 105 -19.48 2.06 -23.67
N LYS A 106 -19.21 0.88 -23.10
CA LYS A 106 -20.25 -0.14 -22.85
C LYS A 106 -21.35 0.39 -21.94
N LEU A 107 -21.00 1.09 -20.87
CA LEU A 107 -21.96 1.68 -19.92
C LEU A 107 -22.84 2.76 -20.56
N ARG A 108 -22.36 3.45 -21.60
CA ARG A 108 -23.16 4.39 -22.40
C ARG A 108 -23.98 3.72 -23.52
N GLY A 109 -23.94 2.39 -23.63
CA GLY A 109 -24.60 1.64 -24.70
C GLY A 109 -23.89 1.71 -26.06
N GLU A 110 -22.65 2.18 -26.08
CA GLU A 110 -21.82 2.21 -27.29
C GLU A 110 -21.18 0.84 -27.55
N LYS A 111 -20.73 0.62 -28.80
CA LYS A 111 -19.95 -0.58 -29.11
C LYS A 111 -18.60 -0.50 -28.40
N ALA A 112 -18.34 -1.46 -27.52
CA ALA A 112 -17.11 -1.61 -26.76
C ALA A 112 -16.29 -2.82 -27.21
N GLY A 113 -14.99 -2.76 -26.97
CA GLY A 113 -14.06 -3.88 -27.06
C GLY A 113 -14.17 -4.85 -25.88
N LEU A 114 -13.26 -5.83 -25.87
CA LEU A 114 -13.13 -6.79 -24.78
C LEU A 114 -12.22 -6.23 -23.68
N HIS A 115 -12.37 -6.75 -22.46
CA HIS A 115 -11.35 -6.59 -21.43
C HIS A 115 -10.04 -7.21 -21.90
N LYS A 116 -8.94 -6.47 -21.78
CA LYS A 116 -7.59 -6.95 -22.09
C LYS A 116 -6.78 -7.19 -20.83
N GLY A 117 -5.84 -8.13 -20.93
CA GLY A 117 -4.94 -8.49 -19.83
C GLY A 117 -5.60 -9.29 -18.72
N TYR A 118 -5.00 -9.25 -17.54
CA TYR A 118 -5.47 -9.97 -16.35
C TYR A 118 -6.72 -9.32 -15.76
N VAL A 119 -7.47 -10.10 -14.99
CA VAL A 119 -8.68 -9.63 -14.27
C VAL A 119 -8.40 -8.49 -13.29
N PHE A 120 -7.15 -8.35 -12.87
CA PHE A 120 -6.64 -7.30 -11.99
C PHE A 120 -5.88 -6.18 -12.73
N SER A 121 -5.88 -6.14 -14.07
CA SER A 121 -5.10 -5.14 -14.84
C SER A 121 -5.43 -3.68 -14.47
N ASN A 122 -6.64 -3.38 -13.96
CA ASN A 122 -6.98 -2.05 -13.46
C ASN A 122 -6.06 -1.58 -12.32
N ALA A 123 -5.55 -2.49 -11.49
CA ALA A 123 -4.66 -2.15 -10.37
C ALA A 123 -3.38 -1.44 -10.84
N TRP A 124 -2.84 -1.82 -12.00
CA TRP A 124 -1.66 -1.18 -12.59
C TRP A 124 -1.89 0.30 -12.93
N VAL A 125 -3.10 0.64 -13.38
CA VAL A 125 -3.50 2.04 -13.64
C VAL A 125 -3.65 2.80 -12.33
N HIS A 126 -4.37 2.24 -11.35
CA HIS A 126 -4.57 2.86 -10.04
C HIS A 126 -3.24 3.11 -9.29
N GLN A 127 -2.33 2.14 -9.27
CA GLN A 127 -1.00 2.29 -8.67
C GLN A 127 -0.18 3.39 -9.36
N THR A 128 -0.32 3.54 -10.69
CA THR A 128 0.37 4.62 -11.41
C THR A 128 -0.24 5.98 -11.10
N VAL A 129 -1.57 6.07 -10.91
CA VAL A 129 -2.25 7.27 -10.39
C VAL A 129 -1.73 7.64 -9.00
N GLU A 130 -1.66 6.68 -8.09
CA GLU A 130 -1.10 6.87 -6.74
C GLU A 130 0.35 7.36 -6.80
N ALA A 131 1.20 6.72 -7.63
CA ALA A 131 2.59 7.11 -7.79
C ALA A 131 2.75 8.54 -8.31
N MET A 132 1.92 8.96 -9.28
CA MET A 132 1.88 10.35 -9.75
C MET A 132 1.46 11.31 -8.63
N SER A 133 0.41 10.98 -7.87
CA SER A 133 -0.08 11.78 -6.75
C SER A 133 0.97 11.96 -5.65
N ILE A 134 1.67 10.89 -5.29
CA ILE A 134 2.78 10.93 -4.31
C ILE A 134 3.94 11.76 -4.84
N ALA A 135 4.34 11.56 -6.10
CA ALA A 135 5.43 12.32 -6.71
C ALA A 135 5.13 13.82 -6.70
N LEU A 136 3.89 14.23 -6.97
CA LEU A 136 3.47 15.63 -6.97
C LEU A 136 3.60 16.33 -5.61
N MET A 137 3.69 15.58 -4.51
CA MET A 137 3.97 16.15 -3.17
C MET A 137 5.45 16.45 -2.93
N ILE A 138 6.36 15.97 -3.79
CA ILE A 138 7.80 16.12 -3.60
C ILE A 138 8.25 17.46 -4.19
N ASP A 139 8.83 18.33 -3.38
CA ASP A 139 9.36 19.61 -3.85
C ASP A 139 10.49 19.37 -4.88
N PRO A 140 10.39 19.93 -6.10
CA PRO A 140 11.42 19.80 -7.13
C PRO A 140 12.76 20.41 -6.75
N GLN A 141 12.81 21.31 -5.75
CA GLN A 141 14.01 22.02 -5.30
C GLN A 141 14.75 22.75 -6.44
N GLY A 142 14.00 23.20 -7.45
CA GLY A 142 14.52 23.89 -8.64
C GLY A 142 14.93 22.97 -9.81
N ASP A 143 14.86 21.65 -9.64
CA ASP A 143 15.17 20.67 -10.69
C ASP A 143 14.13 20.71 -11.81
N GLN A 144 14.56 21.13 -13.01
CA GLN A 144 13.68 21.34 -14.16
C GLN A 144 13.13 20.03 -14.75
N GLU A 145 13.84 18.91 -14.57
CA GLU A 145 13.37 17.61 -15.06
C GLU A 145 12.19 17.12 -14.20
N ILE A 146 12.29 17.31 -12.89
CA ILE A 146 11.19 17.00 -11.95
C ILE A 146 9.99 17.92 -12.21
N VAL A 147 10.20 19.22 -12.43
CA VAL A 147 9.11 20.16 -12.78
C VAL A 147 8.38 19.70 -14.04
N LYS A 148 9.11 19.35 -15.10
CA LYS A 148 8.51 18.85 -16.35
C LYS A 148 7.76 17.52 -16.15
N ALA A 149 8.30 16.61 -15.33
CA ALA A 149 7.61 15.38 -14.97
C ALA A 149 6.29 15.67 -14.23
N HIS A 150 6.29 16.62 -13.29
CA HIS A 150 5.08 17.03 -12.56
C HIS A 150 4.01 17.62 -13.48
N GLU A 151 4.39 18.37 -14.52
CA GLU A 151 3.46 18.85 -15.54
C GLU A 151 2.82 17.68 -16.31
N LYS A 152 3.64 16.70 -16.74
CA LYS A 152 3.14 15.47 -17.37
C LYS A 152 2.16 14.72 -16.46
N PHE A 153 2.47 14.63 -15.16
CA PHE A 153 1.63 13.92 -14.19
C PHE A 153 0.27 14.60 -14.02
N ARG A 154 0.22 15.92 -13.86
CA ARG A 154 -1.06 16.65 -13.78
C ARG A 154 -1.90 16.47 -15.03
N ALA A 155 -1.30 16.66 -16.21
CA ALA A 155 -2.00 16.47 -17.48
C ALA A 155 -2.52 15.03 -17.64
N THR A 156 -1.74 14.04 -17.20
CA THR A 156 -2.15 12.63 -17.25
C THR A 156 -3.30 12.33 -16.28
N LEU A 157 -3.24 12.87 -15.06
CA LEU A 157 -4.31 12.72 -14.07
C LEU A 157 -5.62 13.38 -14.54
N ASP A 158 -5.54 14.59 -15.09
CA ASP A 158 -6.69 15.30 -15.68
C ASP A 158 -7.35 14.52 -16.83
N ASP A 159 -6.57 13.73 -17.57
CA ASP A 159 -7.05 12.87 -18.65
C ASP A 159 -7.57 11.51 -18.15
N TRP A 160 -6.87 10.87 -17.22
CA TRP A 160 -7.18 9.51 -16.76
C TRP A 160 -8.34 9.46 -15.75
N ILE A 161 -8.41 10.39 -14.81
CA ILE A 161 -9.44 10.36 -13.75
C ILE A 161 -10.86 10.33 -14.36
N PRO A 162 -11.22 11.20 -15.34
CA PRO A 162 -12.53 11.12 -15.97
C PRO A 162 -12.80 9.80 -16.70
N LYS A 163 -11.77 9.18 -17.30
CA LYS A 163 -11.91 7.86 -17.97
C LYS A 163 -12.18 6.75 -16.97
N ILE A 164 -11.47 6.76 -15.85
CA ILE A 164 -11.66 5.81 -14.74
C ILE A 164 -13.06 5.95 -14.17
N LEU A 165 -13.49 7.17 -13.85
CA LEU A 165 -14.84 7.43 -13.33
C LEU A 165 -15.94 7.14 -14.35
N GLY A 166 -15.67 7.33 -15.64
CA GLY A 166 -16.60 6.97 -16.71
C GLY A 166 -16.82 5.46 -16.87
N ALA A 167 -15.97 4.63 -16.28
CA ALA A 167 -16.10 3.18 -16.24
C ALA A 167 -16.82 2.66 -14.98
N GLN A 168 -17.23 3.55 -14.07
CA GLN A 168 -17.97 3.18 -12.87
C GLN A 168 -19.44 2.90 -13.21
N GLU A 169 -19.94 1.78 -12.74
CA GLU A 169 -21.34 1.40 -12.88
C GLU A 169 -22.25 2.27 -12.00
N PRO A 170 -23.56 2.37 -12.31
CA PRO A 170 -24.47 3.27 -11.60
C PRO A 170 -24.58 3.05 -10.08
N ASP A 171 -24.29 1.85 -9.60
CA ASP A 171 -24.30 1.49 -8.17
C ASP A 171 -22.95 1.73 -7.47
N GLY A 172 -21.95 2.23 -8.20
CA GLY A 172 -20.61 2.50 -7.72
C GLY A 172 -19.60 1.38 -7.96
N TYR A 173 -20.01 0.23 -8.51
CA TYR A 173 -19.09 -0.85 -8.87
C TYR A 173 -18.09 -0.40 -9.94
N LEU A 174 -16.81 -0.76 -9.78
CA LEU A 174 -15.75 -0.37 -10.71
C LEU A 174 -14.73 -1.49 -10.87
N GLN A 175 -14.94 -2.32 -11.89
CA GLN A 175 -13.93 -3.27 -12.36
C GLN A 175 -14.20 -3.67 -13.81
N THR A 176 -13.30 -3.30 -14.72
CA THR A 176 -13.54 -3.45 -16.16
C THR A 176 -13.65 -4.91 -16.59
N ALA A 177 -13.06 -5.85 -15.84
CA ALA A 177 -13.15 -7.29 -16.12
C ALA A 177 -14.55 -7.88 -15.91
N TYR A 178 -15.42 -7.19 -15.17
CA TYR A 178 -16.81 -7.55 -14.92
C TYR A 178 -17.79 -6.67 -15.69
N THR A 179 -17.37 -5.46 -16.03
CA THR A 179 -18.15 -4.59 -16.94
C THR A 179 -17.99 -5.02 -18.40
N LEU A 180 -16.81 -5.46 -18.85
CA LEU A 180 -16.52 -5.85 -20.24
C LEU A 180 -16.55 -7.36 -20.46
N ASP A 181 -16.81 -7.76 -21.70
CA ASP A 181 -16.73 -9.16 -22.11
C ASP A 181 -15.25 -9.60 -22.14
N ARG A 182 -14.98 -10.86 -21.81
CA ARG A 182 -13.61 -11.36 -21.63
C ARG A 182 -13.25 -12.42 -22.66
N GLN A 183 -12.07 -12.29 -23.27
CA GLN A 183 -11.48 -13.37 -24.06
C GLN A 183 -10.93 -14.46 -23.11
N THR A 184 -11.32 -15.71 -23.35
CA THR A 184 -10.76 -16.88 -22.65
C THR A 184 -10.20 -17.89 -23.65
N GLN A 185 -9.54 -18.94 -23.16
CA GLN A 185 -9.11 -20.06 -24.01
C GLN A 185 -10.29 -20.78 -24.70
N ARG A 186 -11.50 -20.65 -24.17
CA ARG A 186 -12.72 -21.30 -24.70
C ARG A 186 -13.59 -20.34 -25.54
N GLY A 187 -13.10 -19.14 -25.83
CA GLY A 187 -13.82 -18.09 -26.54
C GLY A 187 -14.21 -16.92 -25.64
N VAL A 188 -15.03 -16.02 -26.20
CA VAL A 188 -15.51 -14.82 -25.48
C VAL A 188 -16.59 -15.21 -24.49
N VAL A 189 -16.48 -14.72 -23.26
CA VAL A 189 -17.50 -14.85 -22.22
C VAL A 189 -18.08 -13.48 -21.95
N GLU A 190 -19.40 -13.37 -22.14
CA GLU A 190 -20.16 -12.15 -21.89
C GLU A 190 -20.08 -11.74 -20.43
N SER A 191 -19.95 -10.43 -20.19
CA SER A 191 -19.80 -9.89 -18.84
C SER A 191 -21.04 -10.11 -17.96
N SER A 192 -22.23 -10.20 -18.57
CA SER A 192 -23.51 -10.50 -17.93
C SER A 192 -23.54 -11.86 -17.21
N LYS A 193 -22.57 -12.74 -17.48
CA LYS A 193 -22.41 -14.04 -16.84
C LYS A 193 -21.56 -13.98 -15.57
N PHE A 194 -20.98 -12.83 -15.24
CA PHE A 194 -20.20 -12.63 -14.02
C PHE A 194 -21.04 -11.91 -12.98
N GLU A 195 -21.34 -12.61 -11.88
CA GLU A 195 -22.00 -12.03 -10.73
C GLU A 195 -20.95 -11.35 -9.83
N HIS A 196 -21.19 -10.07 -9.52
CA HIS A 196 -20.34 -9.28 -8.61
C HIS A 196 -20.22 -9.98 -7.26
N TRP A 197 -19.01 -10.02 -6.71
CA TRP A 197 -18.71 -10.56 -5.37
C TRP A 197 -19.04 -12.05 -5.19
N SER A 198 -19.28 -12.79 -6.28
CA SER A 198 -19.67 -14.18 -6.18
C SER A 198 -18.55 -15.04 -5.57
N PRO A 199 -18.86 -15.98 -4.65
CA PRO A 199 -17.85 -16.86 -4.06
C PRO A 199 -17.05 -17.65 -5.10
N ARG A 200 -17.68 -17.94 -6.25
CA ARG A 200 -17.07 -18.64 -7.38
C ARG A 200 -15.91 -17.85 -8.01
N HIS A 201 -16.00 -16.53 -8.03
CA HIS A 201 -15.04 -15.63 -8.66
C HIS A 201 -14.22 -14.83 -7.65
N ARG A 202 -14.10 -15.30 -6.40
CA ARG A 202 -13.29 -14.65 -5.36
C ARG A 202 -11.82 -14.42 -5.77
N GLY A 203 -11.30 -15.26 -6.67
CA GLY A 203 -9.96 -15.15 -7.26
C GLY A 203 -9.83 -14.09 -8.35
N ASP A 204 -10.90 -13.40 -8.75
CA ASP A 204 -10.89 -12.40 -9.82
C ASP A 204 -10.53 -10.99 -9.32
N HIS A 205 -10.10 -10.87 -8.05
CA HIS A 205 -9.45 -9.68 -7.49
C HIS A 205 -10.35 -8.43 -7.36
N GLU A 206 -11.68 -8.59 -7.25
CA GLU A 206 -12.61 -7.45 -7.11
C GLU A 206 -12.25 -6.54 -5.93
N GLY A 207 -12.06 -7.12 -4.73
CA GLY A 207 -11.65 -6.36 -3.55
C GLY A 207 -10.21 -5.82 -3.63
N TYR A 208 -9.32 -6.51 -4.36
CA TYR A 208 -7.93 -6.09 -4.55
C TYR A 208 -7.86 -4.85 -5.45
N VAL A 209 -8.59 -4.84 -6.58
CA VAL A 209 -8.67 -3.69 -7.49
C VAL A 209 -9.34 -2.51 -6.80
N ALA A 210 -10.46 -2.74 -6.10
CA ALA A 210 -11.13 -1.70 -5.31
C ALA A 210 -10.20 -1.10 -4.25
N GLY A 211 -9.34 -1.92 -3.62
CA GLY A 211 -8.30 -1.46 -2.70
C GLY A 211 -7.35 -0.44 -3.33
N TYR A 212 -6.76 -0.77 -4.48
CA TYR A 212 -5.87 0.18 -5.18
C TYR A 212 -6.58 1.44 -5.66
N PHE A 213 -7.84 1.34 -6.07
CA PHE A 213 -8.61 2.54 -6.42
C PHE A 213 -8.74 3.47 -5.21
N LEU A 214 -9.07 2.92 -4.02
CA LEU A 214 -9.15 3.69 -2.78
C LEU A 214 -7.79 4.28 -2.40
N GLU A 215 -6.69 3.51 -2.46
CA GLU A 215 -5.33 4.02 -2.18
C GLU A 215 -4.95 5.16 -3.12
N SER A 216 -5.29 5.05 -4.41
CA SER A 216 -4.98 6.09 -5.41
C SER A 216 -5.79 7.38 -5.26
N ALA A 217 -6.92 7.32 -4.55
CA ALA A 217 -7.88 8.42 -4.40
C ALA A 217 -7.70 9.23 -3.10
N ILE A 218 -6.93 8.72 -2.13
CA ILE A 218 -6.67 9.34 -0.82
C ILE A 218 -5.41 10.23 -0.88
#